data_AF-A0A924WXT8-F1
#
_entry.id   AF-A0A924WXT8-F1
#
_cell.length_a   1.000
_cell.length_b   1.000
_cell.length_c   1.000
_cell.angle_alpha   90.00
_cell.angle_beta   90.00
_cell.angle_gamma   90.00
#
_symmetry.space_group_name_H-M   'P 1'
#
loop_
_entity.id
_entity.type
_entity.pdbx_description
1 polymer ?
#
loop_
_entity_poly.entity_id
_entity_poly.type
_entity_poly.pdbx_seq_one_letter_code
_entity_poly.pdbx_strand_id
1 'polypeptide(L)'
;GGECGAAAVSVVGDAVRRIRARRRSVLAKYDEVWCVIDVEAHGKNPNLTHAIEQARQAEIQVALSNPCFEVWILWHFSPKCSPFLNCASVVHFLRKAYPKYSKAHDCFADLYPNTLTACTIAERQNSLFNGKTGNPTSAVYKIVKLLHEIVEVPIPLPSPSGRKKQKNRRNN
;
A
#
# COMPACT_ATOMS: atom_id res chain seq x y z
N GLY A 1 9.60 -22.65 -0.83
CA GLY A 1 8.62 -21.83 -0.09
C GLY A 1 9.17 -21.37 1.27
N GLY A 2 10.28 -20.63 1.30
CA GLY A 2 10.91 -20.20 2.57
C GLY A 2 11.25 -18.69 2.65
N GLU A 3 11.05 -17.92 1.59
CA GLU A 3 11.62 -16.57 1.49
C GLU A 3 10.68 -15.46 1.98
N CYS A 4 9.36 -15.64 1.90
CA CYS A 4 8.42 -14.55 2.19
C CYS A 4 8.38 -14.15 3.67
N GLY A 5 8.57 -15.11 4.58
CA GLY A 5 8.66 -14.83 6.02
C GLY A 5 9.91 -14.03 6.40
N ALA A 6 11.04 -14.27 5.72
CA ALA A 6 12.28 -13.56 5.96
C ALA A 6 12.17 -12.08 5.54
N ALA A 7 11.38 -11.78 4.51
CA ALA A 7 11.12 -10.41 4.09
C ALA A 7 10.44 -9.57 5.18
N ALA A 8 9.39 -10.10 5.83
CA ALA A 8 8.70 -9.41 6.92
C ALA A 8 9.65 -9.08 8.09
N VAL A 9 10.45 -10.06 8.51
CA VAL A 9 11.45 -9.88 9.58
C VAL A 9 12.53 -8.87 9.16
N SER A 10 12.98 -8.92 7.91
CA SER A 10 13.98 -7.99 7.37
C SER A 10 13.48 -6.55 7.35
N VAL A 11 12.24 -6.32 6.89
CA VAL A 11 11.61 -5.00 6.83
C VAL A 11 11.49 -4.40 8.24
N VAL A 12 10.99 -5.17 9.21
CA VAL A 12 10.89 -4.72 10.60
C VAL A 12 12.27 -4.48 11.22
N GLY A 13 13.21 -5.40 10.99
CA GLY A 13 14.59 -5.25 11.46
C GLY A 13 15.28 -4.00 10.92
N ASP A 14 15.07 -3.66 9.65
CA ASP A 14 15.59 -2.43 9.06
C ASP A 14 14.97 -1.18 9.71
N ALA A 15 13.65 -1.17 9.92
CA ALA A 15 12.96 -0.09 10.61
C ALA A 15 13.51 0.12 12.03
N VAL A 16 13.72 -0.95 12.80
CA VAL A 16 14.35 -0.90 14.13
C VAL A 16 15.75 -0.28 14.06
N ARG A 17 16.59 -0.69 13.09
CA ARG A 17 17.92 -0.09 12.91
C ARG A 17 17.84 1.41 12.64
N ARG A 18 16.93 1.84 11.75
CA ARG A 18 16.75 3.26 11.40
C ARG A 18 16.29 4.09 12.59
N ILE A 19 15.35 3.59 13.39
CA ILE A 19 14.90 4.25 14.64
C ILE A 19 16.08 4.44 15.59
N ARG A 20 16.87 3.38 15.83
CA ARG A 20 18.05 3.43 16.72
C ARG A 20 19.13 4.37 16.20
N ALA A 21 19.36 4.42 14.90
CA ALA A 21 20.29 5.37 14.29
C ALA A 21 19.81 6.82 14.46
N ARG A 22 18.52 7.08 14.22
CA ARG A 22 17.90 8.40 14.38
C ARG A 22 17.94 8.90 15.83
N ARG A 23 17.74 8.01 16.82
CA ARG A 23 17.86 8.34 18.26
C ARG A 23 19.24 8.88 18.64
N ARG A 24 20.28 8.56 17.88
CA ARG A 24 21.65 9.03 18.07
C ARG A 24 21.99 10.26 17.22
N SER A 25 21.04 10.79 16.45
CA SER A 25 21.21 11.94 15.57
C SER A 25 20.60 13.21 16.16
N VAL A 26 21.06 14.37 15.71
CA VAL A 26 20.46 15.69 16.04
C VAL A 26 19.16 15.96 15.28
N LEU A 27 18.76 15.08 14.36
CA LEU A 27 17.52 15.23 13.59
C LEU A 27 16.30 14.93 14.46
N ALA A 28 15.18 15.54 14.10
CA ALA A 28 13.89 15.23 14.70
C ALA A 28 13.58 13.71 14.64
N LYS A 29 12.94 13.24 15.71
CA LYS A 29 12.42 11.86 15.82
C LYS A 29 11.29 11.65 14.82
N TYR A 30 11.00 10.40 14.52
CA TYR A 30 9.80 10.04 13.77
C TYR A 30 8.58 10.12 14.70
N ASP A 31 7.48 10.71 14.25
CA ASP A 31 6.21 10.69 14.95
C ASP A 31 5.61 9.27 14.94
N GLU A 32 5.60 8.64 13.76
CA GLU A 32 5.19 7.24 13.58
C GLU A 32 6.10 6.52 12.58
N VAL A 33 6.27 5.21 12.77
CA VAL A 33 6.97 4.32 11.84
C VAL A 33 6.06 3.18 11.43
N TRP A 34 5.89 3.00 10.12
CA TRP A 34 5.01 1.97 9.55
C TRP A 34 5.81 0.99 8.68
N CYS A 35 5.51 -0.30 8.82
CA CYS A 35 5.95 -1.35 7.91
C CYS A 35 4.76 -1.89 7.11
N VAL A 36 4.82 -1.80 5.78
CA VAL A 36 3.85 -2.47 4.89
C VAL A 36 4.39 -3.85 4.56
N ILE A 37 3.61 -4.89 4.83
CA ILE A 37 4.07 -6.28 4.73
C ILE A 37 3.03 -7.12 3.99
N ASP A 38 3.50 -7.89 3.01
CA ASP A 38 2.69 -8.86 2.29
C ASP A 38 2.56 -10.17 3.08
N VAL A 39 1.37 -10.76 3.05
CA VAL A 39 1.11 -12.03 3.75
C VAL A 39 1.57 -13.22 2.92
N GLU A 40 1.31 -13.22 1.60
CA GLU A 40 1.57 -14.22 0.53
C GLU A 40 1.51 -15.73 0.87
N ALA A 41 1.15 -16.13 2.09
CA ALA A 41 1.20 -17.50 2.58
C ALA A 41 -0.19 -18.01 2.98
N HIS A 42 -0.51 -19.22 2.54
CA HIS A 42 -1.63 -19.99 3.08
C HIS A 42 -1.19 -20.61 4.42
N GLY A 43 -1.83 -20.20 5.52
CA GLY A 43 -1.62 -20.79 6.85
C GLY A 43 -0.79 -19.93 7.80
N LYS A 44 -0.37 -20.52 8.92
CA LYS A 44 0.46 -19.83 9.92
C LYS A 44 1.87 -19.64 9.35
N ASN A 45 2.33 -18.39 9.28
CA ASN A 45 3.70 -18.03 8.94
C ASN A 45 4.41 -17.56 10.21
N PRO A 46 5.20 -18.42 10.89
CA PRO A 46 5.87 -18.07 12.15
C PRO A 46 6.77 -16.83 12.04
N ASN A 47 7.38 -16.62 10.87
CA ASN A 47 8.23 -15.45 10.64
C ASN A 47 7.40 -14.16 10.52
N LEU A 48 6.21 -14.22 9.92
CA LEU A 48 5.29 -13.08 9.92
C LEU A 48 4.81 -12.76 11.34
N THR A 49 4.44 -13.79 12.12
CA THR A 49 4.08 -13.61 13.54
C THR A 49 5.23 -12.99 14.33
N HIS A 50 6.46 -13.48 14.11
CA HIS A 50 7.66 -12.93 14.75
C HIS A 50 7.92 -11.48 14.36
N ALA A 51 7.81 -11.14 13.07
CA ALA A 51 7.97 -9.78 12.60
C ALA A 51 6.93 -8.82 13.20
N ILE A 52 5.66 -9.24 13.29
CA ILE A 52 4.59 -8.45 13.92
C ILE A 52 4.90 -8.21 15.40
N GLU A 53 5.35 -9.24 16.13
CA GLU A 53 5.71 -9.09 17.54
C GLU A 53 6.94 -8.19 17.73
N GLN A 54 7.97 -8.33 16.90
CA GLN A 54 9.12 -7.44 16.91
C GLN A 54 8.73 -5.99 16.62
N ALA A 55 7.83 -5.76 15.66
CA ALA A 55 7.34 -4.43 15.33
C ALA A 55 6.59 -3.83 16.53
N ARG A 56 5.72 -4.61 17.17
CA ARG A 56 4.97 -4.21 18.38
C ARG A 56 5.91 -3.78 19.51
N GLN A 57 6.96 -4.56 19.78
CA GLN A 57 7.96 -4.24 20.82
C GLN A 57 8.77 -2.99 20.51
N ALA A 58 8.91 -2.64 19.23
CA ALA A 58 9.62 -1.46 18.77
C ALA A 58 8.71 -0.25 18.50
N GLU A 59 7.42 -0.32 18.88
CA GLU A 59 6.41 0.71 18.62
C GLU A 59 6.24 1.04 17.13
N ILE A 60 6.48 0.05 16.26
CA ILE A 60 6.30 0.12 14.82
C ILE A 60 4.91 -0.39 14.46
N GLN A 61 4.17 0.42 13.70
CA GLN A 61 2.87 0.05 13.16
C GLN A 61 3.03 -0.88 11.94
N VAL A 62 2.13 -1.85 11.77
CA VAL A 62 2.19 -2.79 10.64
C VAL A 62 0.91 -2.73 9.82
N ALA A 63 1.07 -2.48 8.52
CA ALA A 63 -0.01 -2.55 7.53
C ALA A 63 0.14 -3.84 6.70
N LEU A 64 -0.68 -4.85 7.01
CA LEU A 64 -0.68 -6.10 6.26
C LEU A 64 -1.51 -5.99 4.97
N SER A 65 -1.00 -6.57 3.88
CA SER A 65 -1.75 -6.78 2.64
C SER A 65 -1.78 -8.27 2.28
N ASN A 66 -2.97 -8.82 2.07
CA ASN A 66 -3.19 -10.24 1.81
C ASN A 66 -4.00 -10.42 0.52
N PRO A 67 -3.48 -11.12 -0.50
CA PRO A 67 -2.18 -11.80 -0.50
C PRO A 67 -0.97 -10.87 -0.61
N CYS A 68 -1.09 -9.69 -1.25
CA CYS A 68 0.02 -8.78 -1.48
C CYS A 68 -0.45 -7.32 -1.64
N PHE A 69 0.49 -6.39 -1.65
CA PHE A 69 0.26 -4.96 -1.80
C PHE A 69 -0.57 -4.60 -3.04
N GLU A 70 -0.50 -5.37 -4.13
CA GLU A 70 -1.31 -5.15 -5.32
C GLU A 70 -2.83 -5.19 -5.08
N VAL A 71 -3.29 -5.74 -3.95
CA VAL A 71 -4.69 -5.63 -3.53
C VAL A 71 -5.08 -4.17 -3.30
N TRP A 72 -4.22 -3.41 -2.62
CA TRP A 72 -4.42 -1.98 -2.39
C TRP A 72 -4.51 -1.21 -3.72
N ILE A 73 -3.63 -1.53 -4.67
CA ILE A 73 -3.63 -0.90 -5.99
C ILE A 73 -4.90 -1.27 -6.76
N LEU A 74 -5.30 -2.55 -6.75
CA LEU A 74 -6.51 -3.03 -7.44
C LEU A 74 -7.76 -2.26 -7.01
N TRP A 75 -7.92 -1.95 -5.72
CA TRP A 75 -9.09 -1.25 -5.20
C TRP A 75 -9.25 0.20 -5.65
N HIS A 76 -8.24 0.80 -6.29
CA HIS A 76 -8.37 2.09 -6.96
C HIS A 76 -9.10 1.99 -8.31
N PHE A 77 -9.16 0.79 -8.90
CA PHE A 77 -9.70 0.56 -10.24
C PHE A 77 -10.83 -0.47 -10.28
N SER A 78 -10.98 -1.29 -9.23
CA SER A 78 -11.98 -2.36 -9.17
C SER A 78 -12.39 -2.68 -7.72
N PRO A 79 -13.69 -2.78 -7.41
CA PRO A 79 -14.18 -3.15 -6.07
C PRO A 79 -14.12 -4.66 -5.80
N LYS A 80 -13.23 -5.40 -6.48
CA LYS A 80 -13.18 -6.87 -6.38
C LYS A 80 -12.69 -7.30 -5.00
N CYS A 81 -13.59 -7.96 -4.26
CA CYS A 81 -13.33 -8.49 -2.91
C CYS A 81 -13.46 -10.02 -2.80
N SER A 82 -13.63 -10.73 -3.91
CA SER A 82 -13.60 -12.20 -3.91
C SER A 82 -12.18 -12.70 -3.57
N PRO A 83 -12.03 -13.81 -2.84
CA PRO A 83 -10.72 -14.37 -2.49
C PRO A 83 -9.80 -14.57 -3.70
N PHE A 84 -8.51 -14.30 -3.50
CA PHE A 84 -7.46 -14.51 -4.50
C PHE A 84 -6.61 -15.72 -4.15
N LEU A 85 -6.13 -16.45 -5.17
CA LEU A 85 -5.27 -17.61 -4.92
C LEU A 85 -3.91 -17.16 -4.39
N ASN A 86 -3.31 -16.15 -5.03
CA ASN A 86 -1.97 -15.65 -4.75
C ASN A 86 -1.79 -14.26 -5.37
N CYS A 87 -0.61 -13.65 -5.19
CA CYS A 87 -0.35 -12.33 -5.75
C CYS A 87 -0.43 -12.28 -7.28
N ALA A 88 0.00 -13.33 -7.98
CA ALA A 88 -0.12 -13.40 -9.44
C ALA A 88 -1.58 -13.31 -9.92
N SER A 89 -2.52 -13.90 -9.17
CA SER A 89 -3.95 -13.76 -9.47
C SER A 89 -4.44 -12.32 -9.25
N VAL A 90 -3.96 -11.61 -8.23
CA VAL A 90 -4.28 -10.18 -8.02
C VAL A 90 -3.76 -9.34 -9.18
N VAL A 91 -2.50 -9.53 -9.57
CA VAL A 91 -1.85 -8.82 -10.68
C VAL A 91 -2.60 -9.05 -12.00
N HIS A 92 -3.12 -10.26 -12.25
CA HIS A 92 -3.94 -10.54 -13.43
C HIS A 92 -5.20 -9.69 -13.48
N PHE A 93 -5.95 -9.60 -12.38
CA PHE A 93 -7.15 -8.76 -12.33
C PHE A 93 -6.79 -7.27 -12.36
N LEU A 94 -5.70 -6.87 -11.72
CA LEU A 94 -5.21 -5.49 -11.75
C LEU A 94 -4.85 -5.06 -13.18
N ARG A 95 -4.13 -5.88 -13.95
CA ARG A 95 -3.82 -5.56 -15.36
C ARG A 95 -5.06 -5.52 -16.26
N LYS A 96 -6.14 -6.23 -15.92
CA LYS A 96 -7.42 -6.09 -16.63
C LYS A 96 -8.09 -4.75 -16.35
N ALA A 97 -8.07 -4.29 -15.09
CA ALA A 97 -8.68 -3.02 -14.69
C ALA A 97 -7.80 -1.80 -15.05
N TYR A 98 -6.48 -1.97 -15.00
CA TYR A 98 -5.47 -0.95 -15.25
C TYR A 98 -4.31 -1.56 -16.08
N PRO A 99 -4.43 -1.58 -17.43
CA PRO A 99 -3.47 -2.25 -18.32
C PRO A 99 -2.04 -1.70 -18.29
N LYS A 100 -1.86 -0.47 -17.80
CA LYS A 100 -0.53 0.17 -17.66
C LYS A 100 0.25 -0.35 -16.46
N TYR A 101 -0.36 -1.16 -15.58
CA TYR A 101 0.30 -1.63 -14.37
C TYR A 101 1.59 -2.41 -14.64
N SER A 102 2.69 -1.91 -14.08
CA SER A 102 3.93 -2.66 -13.91
C SER A 102 4.55 -2.32 -12.55
N LYS A 103 5.30 -3.25 -11.97
CA LYS A 103 5.90 -3.08 -10.64
C LYS A 103 6.88 -1.90 -10.54
N ALA A 104 7.47 -1.50 -11.66
CA ALA A 104 8.43 -0.39 -11.73
C ALA A 104 7.77 0.94 -12.13
N HIS A 105 6.48 0.95 -12.45
CA HIS A 105 5.79 2.15 -12.91
C HIS A 105 5.29 2.97 -11.72
N ASP A 106 5.67 4.24 -11.68
CA ASP A 106 5.02 5.20 -10.80
C ASP A 106 3.58 5.42 -11.29
N CYS A 107 2.63 4.94 -10.48
CA CYS A 107 1.21 5.05 -10.75
C CYS A 107 0.51 6.03 -9.80
N PHE A 108 1.25 6.80 -8.97
CA PHE A 108 0.64 7.66 -7.95
C PHE A 108 -0.41 8.60 -8.54
N ALA A 109 -0.09 9.28 -9.64
CA ALA A 109 -1.03 10.20 -10.31
C ALA A 109 -2.32 9.53 -10.79
N ASP A 110 -2.27 8.25 -11.15
CA ASP A 110 -3.43 7.47 -11.60
C ASP A 110 -4.24 6.90 -10.41
N LEU A 111 -3.58 6.60 -9.28
CA LEU A 111 -4.24 6.15 -8.05
C LEU A 111 -4.95 7.30 -7.34
N TYR A 112 -4.33 8.48 -7.35
CA TYR A 112 -4.70 9.63 -6.55
C TYR A 112 -6.21 9.98 -6.57
N PRO A 113 -6.88 10.06 -7.73
CA PRO A 113 -8.29 10.45 -7.78
C PRO A 113 -9.24 9.48 -7.08
N ASN A 114 -8.85 8.21 -6.95
CA ASN A 114 -9.68 7.14 -6.40
C ASN A 114 -9.23 6.69 -5.01
N THR A 115 -8.27 7.40 -4.39
CA THR A 115 -7.69 7.01 -3.10
C THR A 115 -8.72 6.88 -1.99
N LEU A 116 -9.69 7.81 -1.89
CA LEU A 116 -10.76 7.73 -0.89
C LEU A 116 -11.68 6.51 -1.12
N THR A 117 -12.00 6.20 -2.39
CA THR A 117 -12.78 5.01 -2.73
C THR A 117 -12.04 3.73 -2.35
N ALA A 118 -10.73 3.64 -2.65
CA ALA A 118 -9.91 2.52 -2.25
C ALA A 118 -9.84 2.37 -0.72
N CYS A 119 -9.72 3.48 0.02
CA CYS A 119 -9.80 3.49 1.47
C CYS A 119 -11.11 2.90 2.00
N THR A 120 -12.26 3.32 1.45
CA THR A 120 -13.57 2.80 1.87
C THR A 120 -13.70 1.29 1.61
N ILE A 121 -13.24 0.81 0.44
CA ILE A 121 -13.25 -0.62 0.12
C ILE A 121 -12.36 -1.40 1.10
N ALA A 122 -11.15 -0.92 1.32
CA ALA A 122 -10.17 -1.56 2.19
C ALA A 122 -10.63 -1.64 3.64
N GLU A 123 -11.17 -0.54 4.17
CA GLU A 123 -11.68 -0.48 5.53
C GLU A 123 -12.86 -1.43 5.72
N ARG A 124 -13.84 -1.41 4.80
CA ARG A 124 -14.97 -2.33 4.84
C ARG A 124 -14.50 -3.77 4.80
N GLN A 125 -13.60 -4.09 3.87
CA GLN A 125 -13.10 -5.44 3.70
C GLN A 125 -12.33 -5.93 4.94
N ASN A 126 -11.45 -5.12 5.50
CA ASN A 126 -10.70 -5.47 6.73
C ASN A 126 -11.64 -5.65 7.94
N SER A 127 -12.72 -4.88 8.01
CA SER A 127 -13.71 -4.96 9.09
C SER A 127 -14.45 -6.30 9.09
N LEU A 128 -14.68 -6.92 7.92
CA LEU A 128 -15.33 -8.24 7.83
C LEU A 128 -14.54 -9.36 8.52
N PHE A 129 -13.25 -9.18 8.75
CA PHE A 129 -12.39 -10.20 9.34
C PHE A 129 -12.06 -9.94 10.81
N ASN A 130 -12.59 -8.87 11.44
CA ASN A 130 -12.45 -8.59 12.88
C ASN A 130 -11.02 -8.78 13.43
N GLY A 131 -10.02 -8.24 12.72
CA GLY A 131 -8.61 -8.35 13.12
C GLY A 131 -7.90 -9.65 12.71
N LYS A 132 -8.58 -10.58 12.03
CA LYS A 132 -7.95 -11.74 11.38
C LYS A 132 -7.43 -11.36 9.99
N THR A 133 -6.42 -12.08 9.51
CA THR A 133 -5.86 -11.93 8.16
C THR A 133 -6.80 -12.53 7.12
N GLY A 134 -7.76 -11.74 6.62
CA GLY A 134 -8.68 -12.13 5.56
C GLY A 134 -8.06 -12.05 4.16
N ASN A 135 -8.72 -12.65 3.15
CA ASN A 135 -8.29 -12.61 1.76
C ASN A 135 -9.47 -12.24 0.83
N PRO A 136 -9.39 -11.10 0.11
CA PRO A 136 -8.36 -10.06 0.19
C PRO A 136 -8.51 -9.18 1.43
N THR A 137 -7.41 -8.62 1.94
CA THR A 137 -7.38 -7.50 2.90
C THR A 137 -6.17 -6.59 2.62
N SER A 138 -6.26 -5.31 2.99
CA SER A 138 -5.08 -4.43 3.05
C SER A 138 -5.30 -3.34 4.10
N ALA A 139 -4.37 -3.21 5.05
CA ALA A 139 -4.42 -2.18 6.09
C ALA A 139 -3.75 -0.85 5.69
N VAL A 140 -3.31 -0.71 4.44
CA VAL A 140 -2.64 0.50 3.93
C VAL A 140 -3.54 1.73 4.03
N TYR A 141 -4.86 1.57 3.97
CA TYR A 141 -5.81 2.68 4.14
C TYR A 141 -5.62 3.43 5.46
N LYS A 142 -5.11 2.79 6.52
CA LYS A 142 -4.83 3.46 7.80
C LYS A 142 -3.74 4.52 7.67
N ILE A 143 -2.66 4.17 6.96
CA ILE A 143 -1.55 5.08 6.66
C ILE A 143 -2.07 6.26 5.84
N VAL A 144 -2.86 5.96 4.80
CA VAL A 144 -3.38 6.98 3.89
C VAL A 144 -4.33 7.92 4.60
N LYS A 145 -5.26 7.42 5.43
CA LYS A 145 -6.15 8.25 6.24
C LYS A 145 -5.37 9.14 7.21
N LEU A 146 -4.38 8.58 7.91
CA LEU A 146 -3.51 9.34 8.81
C LEU A 146 -2.82 10.50 8.06
N LEU A 147 -2.24 10.22 6.89
CA LEU A 147 -1.60 11.26 6.06
C LEU A 147 -2.61 12.31 5.59
N HIS A 148 -3.83 11.91 5.22
CA HIS A 148 -4.88 12.85 4.85
C HIS A 148 -5.31 13.77 6.01
N GLU A 149 -5.39 13.23 7.24
CA GLU A 149 -5.72 13.99 8.45
C GLU A 149 -4.63 15.01 8.79
N ILE A 150 -3.35 14.63 8.63
CA ILE A 150 -2.22 15.54 8.91
C ILE A 150 -2.16 16.71 7.92
N VAL A 151 -2.63 16.52 6.68
CA VAL A 151 -2.38 17.48 5.61
C VAL A 151 -3.33 18.68 5.62
N GLU A 152 -4.51 18.65 6.26
CA GLU A 152 -5.55 19.73 6.34
C GLU A 152 -5.48 20.85 5.25
N VAL A 153 -5.28 20.47 3.98
CA VAL A 153 -5.28 21.34 2.81
C VAL A 153 -6.00 20.57 1.70
N PRO A 154 -7.08 21.12 1.09
CA PRO A 154 -7.80 20.45 0.02
C PRO A 154 -6.85 20.22 -1.15
N ILE A 155 -6.78 18.98 -1.62
CA ILE A 155 -5.71 18.60 -2.52
C ILE A 155 -5.88 19.28 -3.88
N PRO A 156 -4.90 20.08 -4.36
CA PRO A 156 -4.94 20.57 -5.72
C PRO A 156 -4.68 19.40 -6.66
N LEU A 157 -5.65 19.11 -7.52
CA LEU A 157 -5.49 18.16 -8.62
C LEU A 157 -4.28 18.56 -9.49
N PRO A 158 -3.44 17.60 -9.93
CA PRO A 158 -2.48 17.89 -10.98
C PRO A 158 -3.25 18.30 -12.25
N SER A 159 -2.98 19.51 -12.74
CA SER A 159 -3.60 20.03 -13.97
C SER A 159 -3.32 19.07 -15.13
N PRO A 160 -4.32 18.71 -15.95
CA PRO A 160 -4.08 17.88 -17.12
C PRO A 160 -3.12 18.61 -18.05
N SER A 161 -1.99 17.96 -18.33
CA SER A 161 -1.00 18.37 -19.33
C SER A 161 -1.68 19.01 -20.54
N GLY A 162 -1.36 20.29 -20.76
CA GLY A 162 -1.94 21.07 -21.84
C GLY A 162 -1.69 20.40 -23.18
N ARG A 163 -2.75 19.91 -23.82
CA ARG A 163 -2.75 19.66 -25.27
C ARG A 163 -2.42 20.99 -25.94
N LYS A 164 -1.19 21.13 -26.45
CA LYS A 164 -0.86 22.17 -27.43
C LYS A 164 -1.80 21.97 -28.62
N LYS A 165 -2.81 22.83 -28.76
CA LYS A 165 -3.55 22.97 -30.02
C LYS A 165 -2.55 23.40 -31.08
N GLN A 166 -2.25 22.48 -31.99
CA GLN A 166 -1.54 22.78 -33.22
C GLN A 166 -2.41 23.73 -34.04
N LYS A 167 -2.05 25.02 -34.06
CA LYS A 167 -2.65 26.01 -34.94
C LYS A 167 -2.19 25.68 -36.37
N ASN A 168 -3.07 25.06 -37.15
CA ASN A 168 -2.90 24.96 -38.60
C ASN A 168 -2.97 26.39 -39.17
N ARG A 169 -1.82 26.92 -39.57
CA ARG A 169 -1.73 28.01 -40.55
C ARG A 169 -1.99 27.39 -41.93
N ARG A 170 -3.17 27.62 -42.51
CA ARG A 170 -3.34 27.51 -43.96
C ARG A 170 -2.99 28.87 -44.56
N ASN A 171 -1.95 28.87 -45.37
CA ASN A 171 -1.65 29.89 -46.36
C ASN A 171 -2.56 29.70 -47.57
N ASN A 172 -2.96 30.82 -48.17
CA ASN A 172 -3.55 31.02 -49.50
C ASN A 172 -4.86 30.27 -49.82
#